data_AF-A0A8J6L2Q7-F1
#
_entry.id   AF-A0A8J6L2Q7-F1
#
_cell.length_a   1.000
_cell.length_b   1.000
_cell.length_c   1.000
_cell.angle_alpha   90.00
_cell.angle_beta   90.00
_cell.angle_gamma   90.00
#
_symmetry.space_group_name_H-M   'P 1'
#
loop_
_entity.id
_entity.type
_entity.pdbx_description
1 polymer ?
#
loop_
_entity_poly.entity_id
_entity_poly.type
_entity_poly.pdbx_seq_one_letter_code
_entity_poly.pdbx_strand_id
1 'polypeptide(L)'
;MDLFVTLNMLFERSAQSPPPRKPPKTPPTLTVAKTQFHLNPLDCIHLHRNKKTCHLAFPNRVTAPAVSLSFHDHVTPPPAARIAVGVETDAVDEKMLVEAGRVFLFAFAASAAKTWRFDSDIANPANWEGAAGCRGVHFAAHNTAPVYIKELTAAEITLPGDGQIGILDGGFIEFKDNKKCVKLKPIDYRNWYDHDSWVPPDNVATPHQERIPCDHDDVVFPKILHTRVFEYLGTTIPVGSIWFGKEPVTSDQLASFMKTSPGRDIFFNPIDPFSFQIEKKQCGDPYGCLCHTNYVPCPPVRSTAKLPCLEPVEPENFCDAICGAYITYKPGTGPDLGTITKKLAQYSAQTHASRVKTYLGSEVVQVVFTEKDYTGTSIEEAEDFLKYLQQSRAESAQLLKSGHYYAEGSTGSSWSIVFGSLVAVCVFFGILFYLHGDPFLDAFLARFNKGRGSVFNVPFFARFDNTDENLIIEGQSESGSILDIAKSFDNPLYGQEVVPTTSTEHENPLYEATKEDAAALYEATKEDATDEPQ
;
A
#
# COMPACT_ATOMS: atom_id res chain seq x y z
N MET A 1 -27.12 -6.56 19.34
CA MET A 1 -27.22 -6.10 20.74
C MET A 1 -26.87 -7.18 21.77
N ASP A 2 -26.56 -8.43 21.37
CA ASP A 2 -26.23 -9.52 22.32
C ASP A 2 -24.76 -9.99 22.31
N LEU A 3 -23.80 -9.11 21.98
CA LEU A 3 -22.37 -9.47 22.03
C LEU A 3 -21.61 -8.87 23.23
N PHE A 4 -22.25 -7.99 24.02
CA PHE A 4 -21.58 -7.20 25.05
C PHE A 4 -21.87 -7.60 26.50
N VAL A 5 -22.80 -8.53 26.74
CA VAL A 5 -23.04 -9.06 28.09
C VAL A 5 -21.87 -9.97 28.54
N THR A 6 -21.08 -10.49 27.62
CA THR A 6 -19.99 -11.43 27.95
C THR A 6 -18.63 -10.76 28.15
N LEU A 7 -18.33 -9.61 27.52
CA LEU A 7 -17.05 -8.92 27.71
C LEU A 7 -16.97 -8.12 29.02
N ASN A 8 -18.11 -7.61 29.52
CA ASN A 8 -18.15 -6.86 30.79
C ASN A 8 -18.08 -7.75 32.05
N MET A 9 -18.19 -9.08 31.94
CA MET A 9 -18.08 -9.97 33.11
C MET A 9 -16.64 -10.40 33.45
N LEU A 10 -15.64 -10.03 32.64
CA LEU A 10 -14.24 -10.43 32.87
C LEU A 10 -13.36 -9.35 33.55
N PHE A 11 -13.89 -8.16 33.84
CA PHE A 11 -13.10 -7.06 34.44
C PHE A 11 -13.47 -6.65 35.88
N GLU A 12 -14.43 -7.31 36.53
CA GLU A 12 -14.66 -7.14 37.98
C GLU A 12 -14.86 -8.50 38.68
N ARG A 13 -13.77 -9.14 39.11
CA ARG A 13 -13.73 -10.00 40.32
C ARG A 13 -12.32 -10.54 40.58
N SER A 14 -11.56 -9.81 41.39
CA SER A 14 -10.49 -10.40 42.20
C SER A 14 -10.32 -9.58 43.48
N ALA A 15 -11.07 -9.95 44.53
CA ALA A 15 -10.65 -9.94 45.93
C ALA A 15 -11.88 -10.14 46.83
N GLN A 16 -12.06 -11.37 47.35
CA GLN A 16 -12.48 -11.67 48.73
C GLN A 16 -12.97 -13.13 48.83
N SER A 17 -12.18 -13.95 49.53
CA SER A 17 -12.53 -15.31 49.93
C SER A 17 -13.52 -15.31 51.10
N PRO A 18 -14.53 -16.19 51.12
CA PRO A 18 -15.41 -16.36 52.28
C PRO A 18 -14.83 -17.34 53.33
N PRO A 19 -15.20 -17.22 54.63
CA PRO A 19 -14.75 -18.11 55.70
C PRO A 19 -15.59 -19.42 55.80
N PRO A 20 -15.11 -20.44 56.53
CA PRO A 20 -15.58 -21.83 56.41
C PRO A 20 -16.81 -22.14 57.28
N ARG A 21 -17.69 -23.00 56.77
CA ARG A 21 -18.75 -23.68 57.56
C ARG A 21 -18.40 -25.16 57.79
N LYS A 22 -18.67 -25.64 59.00
CA LYS A 22 -18.54 -27.05 59.46
C LYS A 22 -19.64 -27.96 58.85
N PRO A 23 -19.43 -29.30 58.83
CA PRO A 23 -20.08 -30.22 57.90
C PRO A 23 -21.31 -30.94 58.46
N PRO A 24 -22.14 -31.53 57.59
CA PRO A 24 -22.87 -32.74 57.93
C PRO A 24 -22.61 -33.91 56.96
N LYS A 25 -22.26 -35.06 57.57
CA LYS A 25 -22.46 -36.48 57.20
C LYS A 25 -22.60 -36.88 55.71
N THR A 26 -21.58 -37.61 55.24
CA THR A 26 -21.53 -38.57 54.10
C THR A 26 -22.59 -39.68 54.19
N PRO A 27 -23.05 -40.31 53.07
CA PRO A 27 -22.26 -41.24 52.21
C PRO A 27 -22.70 -41.29 50.71
N PRO A 28 -22.26 -42.27 49.89
CA PRO A 28 -20.90 -42.68 49.56
C PRO A 28 -20.52 -42.38 48.09
N THR A 29 -19.22 -42.46 47.87
CA THR A 29 -18.39 -42.17 46.70
C THR A 29 -18.67 -43.05 45.47
N LEU A 30 -18.60 -42.45 44.28
CA LEU A 30 -18.22 -43.14 43.04
C LEU A 30 -17.08 -42.36 42.37
N THR A 31 -15.92 -42.99 42.30
CA THR A 31 -14.65 -42.40 41.85
C THR A 31 -14.50 -42.63 40.35
N VAL A 32 -14.34 -41.58 39.56
CA VAL A 32 -13.79 -41.67 38.20
C VAL A 32 -12.52 -40.82 38.17
N ALA A 33 -11.38 -41.47 37.99
CA ALA A 33 -10.08 -40.85 37.87
C ALA A 33 -10.02 -40.03 36.57
N LYS A 34 -9.65 -38.76 36.67
CA LYS A 34 -9.31 -37.91 35.53
C LYS A 34 -7.82 -37.62 35.61
N THR A 35 -7.05 -38.32 34.79
CA THR A 35 -5.61 -38.08 34.61
C THR A 35 -5.45 -36.84 33.74
N GLN A 36 -4.96 -35.73 34.30
CA GLN A 36 -4.53 -34.55 33.54
C GLN A 36 -3.01 -34.56 33.45
N PHE A 37 -2.50 -34.63 32.21
CA PHE A 37 -1.10 -34.34 31.90
C PHE A 37 -0.98 -32.84 31.67
N HIS A 38 -0.18 -32.16 32.49
CA HIS A 38 0.33 -30.82 32.20
C HIS A 38 1.72 -30.98 31.59
N LEU A 39 1.89 -30.54 30.34
CA LEU A 39 3.20 -30.30 29.72
C LEU A 39 3.38 -28.78 29.62
N ASN A 40 4.41 -28.25 30.28
CA ASN A 40 4.89 -26.89 30.07
C ASN A 40 5.86 -26.88 28.87
N PRO A 41 5.74 -25.93 27.92
CA PRO A 41 6.66 -25.83 26.79
C PRO A 41 7.63 -24.67 27.02
N LEU A 42 8.61 -24.84 27.90
CA LEU A 42 9.81 -23.99 27.90
C LEU A 42 10.97 -24.89 28.33
N ASP A 43 11.68 -25.40 27.32
CA ASP A 43 13.13 -25.66 27.30
C ASP A 43 13.43 -26.60 26.13
N CYS A 44 13.72 -26.02 24.96
CA CYS A 44 14.40 -26.72 23.87
C CYS A 44 15.15 -25.70 23.00
N ILE A 45 16.41 -25.44 23.36
CA ILE A 45 17.42 -24.89 22.44
C ILE A 45 18.31 -26.07 22.02
N HIS A 46 18.60 -26.15 20.71
CA HIS A 46 19.41 -27.15 20.03
C HIS A 46 20.75 -27.50 20.70
N LEU A 47 21.11 -28.80 20.76
CA LEU A 47 22.42 -29.30 20.28
C LEU A 47 22.55 -30.84 20.24
N HIS A 48 23.53 -31.29 19.46
CA HIS A 48 23.73 -32.55 18.76
C HIS A 48 24.04 -33.83 19.59
N ARG A 49 23.74 -34.98 18.96
CA ARG A 49 24.38 -36.32 19.00
C ARG A 49 24.90 -36.87 20.35
N ASN A 50 24.29 -38.02 20.70
CA ASN A 50 24.79 -39.16 21.49
C ASN A 50 24.60 -39.17 23.02
N LYS A 51 23.79 -40.17 23.42
CA LYS A 51 23.65 -40.86 24.72
C LYS A 51 22.72 -40.28 25.79
N LYS A 52 22.17 -41.23 26.54
CA LYS A 52 20.92 -41.24 27.32
C LYS A 52 21.13 -40.80 28.78
N THR A 53 20.00 -40.51 29.43
CA THR A 53 19.65 -40.42 30.88
C THR A 53 19.78 -39.07 31.60
N CYS A 54 18.67 -38.64 32.21
CA CYS A 54 18.56 -37.57 33.21
C CYS A 54 17.91 -38.15 34.49
N HIS A 55 18.50 -37.88 35.65
CA HIS A 55 17.94 -38.15 36.98
C HIS A 55 17.45 -36.84 37.62
N LEU A 56 16.25 -36.85 38.22
CA LEU A 56 15.70 -35.73 38.99
C LEU A 56 15.88 -35.95 40.50
N ALA A 57 16.40 -34.94 41.18
CA ALA A 57 16.52 -34.87 42.64
C ALA A 57 15.69 -33.68 43.17
N PHE A 58 14.96 -33.89 44.26
CA PHE A 58 14.24 -32.86 45.01
C PHE A 58 14.95 -32.56 46.33
N PRO A 59 14.83 -31.33 46.87
CA PRO A 59 14.88 -31.14 48.30
C PRO A 59 13.67 -30.39 48.87
N ASN A 60 13.61 -30.45 50.20
CA ASN A 60 12.47 -30.36 51.11
C ASN A 60 12.43 -29.03 51.88
N ARG A 61 11.19 -28.54 52.18
CA ARG A 61 10.62 -28.21 53.52
C ARG A 61 11.20 -27.02 54.36
N VAL A 62 10.30 -26.21 55.00
CA VAL A 62 10.19 -25.91 56.47
C VAL A 62 9.67 -24.48 56.86
N THR A 63 8.50 -24.47 57.54
CA THR A 63 7.94 -23.68 58.71
C THR A 63 7.71 -22.16 58.79
N ALA A 64 6.55 -21.80 59.41
CA ALA A 64 6.10 -20.50 59.96
C ALA A 64 6.59 -20.23 61.42
N PRO A 65 6.27 -19.09 62.12
CA PRO A 65 4.98 -18.93 62.83
C PRO A 65 4.42 -17.48 63.14
N ALA A 66 3.10 -17.46 63.46
CA ALA A 66 2.21 -16.67 64.35
C ALA A 66 2.51 -15.25 64.93
N VAL A 67 1.48 -14.37 64.93
CA VAL A 67 1.18 -13.31 65.95
C VAL A 67 -0.36 -13.06 66.05
N SER A 68 -0.85 -12.69 67.25
CA SER A 68 -2.26 -12.51 67.67
C SER A 68 -2.68 -11.05 67.99
N LEU A 69 -3.99 -10.85 68.29
CA LEU A 69 -4.72 -9.73 68.99
C LEU A 69 -5.76 -9.05 68.06
N SER A 70 -6.87 -8.40 68.47
CA SER A 70 -7.91 -8.48 69.53
C SER A 70 -8.99 -7.42 69.16
N PHE A 71 -10.23 -7.54 69.66
CA PHE A 71 -11.45 -6.80 69.21
C PHE A 71 -11.64 -5.35 69.72
N HIS A 72 -12.44 -4.53 68.98
CA HIS A 72 -13.56 -3.73 69.53
C HIS A 72 -14.56 -3.16 68.48
N ASP A 73 -15.84 -3.46 68.73
CA ASP A 73 -17.11 -2.69 68.73
C ASP A 73 -17.65 -1.81 67.57
N HIS A 74 -18.92 -2.16 67.22
CA HIS A 74 -20.13 -1.37 66.92
C HIS A 74 -20.10 -0.19 65.91
N VAL A 75 -21.04 -0.23 64.94
CA VAL A 75 -22.25 0.64 64.83
C VAL A 75 -22.92 0.41 63.46
N THR A 76 -24.25 0.26 63.46
CA THR A 76 -25.16 0.14 62.30
C THR A 76 -25.48 1.47 61.63
N PRO A 77 -25.81 1.50 60.31
CA PRO A 77 -26.72 2.52 59.78
C PRO A 77 -27.95 1.97 59.02
N PRO A 78 -29.08 2.72 58.97
CA PRO A 78 -30.31 2.41 58.23
C PRO A 78 -30.33 3.00 56.79
N PRO A 79 -31.39 2.75 55.98
CA PRO A 79 -31.28 2.66 54.52
C PRO A 79 -31.59 3.94 53.73
N ALA A 80 -31.26 3.84 52.44
CA ALA A 80 -31.21 4.85 51.38
C ALA A 80 -32.53 5.58 51.06
N ALA A 81 -32.40 6.87 50.74
CA ALA A 81 -33.38 7.68 50.02
C ALA A 81 -32.93 7.85 48.56
N ARG A 82 -33.82 7.52 47.61
CA ARG A 82 -33.69 7.79 46.18
C ARG A 82 -34.30 9.16 45.88
N ILE A 83 -33.56 10.04 45.25
CA ILE A 83 -34.07 11.29 44.65
C ILE A 83 -34.13 11.07 43.15
N ALA A 84 -35.35 11.06 42.60
CA ALA A 84 -35.61 11.14 41.17
C ALA A 84 -35.77 12.62 40.80
N VAL A 85 -34.96 13.10 39.87
CA VAL A 85 -35.13 14.42 39.25
C VAL A 85 -35.80 14.19 37.91
N GLY A 86 -37.08 14.54 37.82
CA GLY A 86 -37.80 14.67 36.56
C GLY A 86 -37.46 16.02 35.92
N VAL A 87 -37.11 16.00 34.64
CA VAL A 87 -36.99 17.20 33.81
C VAL A 87 -38.18 17.20 32.87
N GLU A 88 -38.99 18.23 33.02
CA GLU A 88 -40.20 18.56 32.27
C GLU A 88 -39.78 19.26 30.96
N THR A 89 -40.24 18.73 29.82
CA THR A 89 -39.95 19.27 28.50
C THR A 89 -41.06 20.21 28.07
N ASP A 90 -40.80 21.51 28.12
CA ASP A 90 -41.65 22.52 27.49
C ASP A 90 -41.17 22.83 26.07
N ALA A 91 -42.15 22.86 25.16
CA ALA A 91 -42.00 23.14 23.74
C ALA A 91 -41.54 24.59 23.52
N VAL A 92 -40.52 24.78 22.67
CA VAL A 92 -40.10 26.10 22.20
C VAL A 92 -40.07 26.13 20.67
N ASP A 93 -40.59 27.24 20.18
CA ASP A 93 -41.04 27.65 18.86
C ASP A 93 -39.97 27.61 17.75
N GLU A 94 -40.36 27.11 16.56
CA GLU A 94 -39.50 26.66 15.45
C GLU A 94 -39.07 27.79 14.49
N LYS A 95 -38.98 29.05 14.96
CA LYS A 95 -38.78 30.21 14.05
C LYS A 95 -37.67 31.19 14.38
N MET A 96 -36.75 30.84 15.29
CA MET A 96 -35.67 31.75 15.72
C MET A 96 -34.25 31.21 15.47
N LEU A 97 -34.09 30.27 14.52
CA LEU A 97 -32.81 29.62 14.19
C LEU A 97 -32.21 30.05 12.82
N VAL A 98 -32.64 31.17 12.25
CA VAL A 98 -32.20 31.59 10.90
C VAL A 98 -31.12 32.68 10.88
N GLU A 99 -30.81 33.39 11.98
CA GLU A 99 -29.85 34.52 11.91
C GLU A 99 -28.69 34.54 12.93
N ALA A 100 -28.55 33.56 13.83
CA ALA A 100 -27.45 33.55 14.82
C ALA A 100 -26.42 32.43 14.61
N GLY A 101 -26.23 32.00 13.36
CA GLY A 101 -25.39 30.86 12.99
C GLY A 101 -24.29 31.17 11.96
N ARG A 102 -23.78 32.41 11.88
CA ARG A 102 -22.47 32.67 11.25
C ARG A 102 -21.36 32.26 12.22
N VAL A 103 -21.36 30.98 12.60
CA VAL A 103 -20.22 30.35 13.25
C VAL A 103 -19.22 30.07 12.16
N PHE A 104 -18.00 30.55 12.37
CA PHE A 104 -16.80 30.19 11.62
C PHE A 104 -16.82 28.69 11.27
N LEU A 105 -17.12 28.36 10.02
CA LEU A 105 -16.78 27.07 9.42
C LEU A 105 -15.27 27.10 9.18
N PHE A 106 -14.50 26.91 10.25
CA PHE A 106 -13.21 26.26 10.09
C PHE A 106 -13.53 24.85 9.58
N ALA A 107 -13.24 24.60 8.31
CA ALA A 107 -13.16 23.24 7.80
C ALA A 107 -11.99 22.58 8.52
N PHE A 108 -12.23 22.05 9.72
CA PHE A 108 -11.33 21.09 10.32
C PHE A 108 -11.22 19.93 9.34
N ALA A 109 -10.01 19.63 8.89
CA ALA A 109 -9.75 18.40 8.15
C ALA A 109 -10.27 17.25 9.01
N ALA A 110 -11.41 16.68 8.62
CA ALA A 110 -11.95 15.52 9.29
C ALA A 110 -10.91 14.40 9.13
N SER A 111 -10.57 13.74 10.24
CA SER A 111 -9.81 12.48 10.19
C SER A 111 -10.48 11.57 9.17
N ALA A 112 -9.73 11.11 8.16
CA ALA A 112 -10.28 10.22 7.15
C ALA A 112 -10.29 8.81 7.72
N ALA A 113 -11.44 8.13 7.65
CA ALA A 113 -11.53 6.75 8.12
C ALA A 113 -10.97 5.78 7.08
N LYS A 114 -9.94 5.01 7.43
CA LYS A 114 -9.42 3.91 6.62
C LYS A 114 -9.96 2.59 7.12
N THR A 115 -10.72 1.91 6.28
CA THR A 115 -11.37 0.65 6.64
C THR A 115 -10.60 -0.53 6.08
N TRP A 116 -10.28 -1.49 6.94
CA TRP A 116 -9.69 -2.76 6.53
C TRP A 116 -10.67 -3.57 5.70
N ARG A 117 -10.22 -4.08 4.54
CA ARG A 117 -11.09 -4.73 3.55
C ARG A 117 -11.24 -6.23 3.75
N PHE A 118 -10.19 -6.90 4.20
CA PHE A 118 -10.14 -8.37 4.21
C PHE A 118 -10.81 -8.97 5.45
N ASP A 119 -11.59 -10.01 5.22
CA ASP A 119 -12.39 -10.70 6.22
C ASP A 119 -12.09 -12.21 6.13
N SER A 120 -11.66 -12.82 7.22
CA SER A 120 -11.41 -14.26 7.32
C SER A 120 -12.60 -15.04 7.90
N ASP A 121 -13.77 -14.41 8.02
CA ASP A 121 -14.96 -15.01 8.60
C ASP A 121 -15.49 -16.14 7.71
N ILE A 122 -15.61 -17.33 8.27
CA ILE A 122 -16.17 -18.49 7.58
C ILE A 122 -17.68 -18.36 7.30
N ALA A 123 -18.38 -17.44 7.97
CA ALA A 123 -19.77 -17.13 7.64
C ALA A 123 -19.89 -16.28 6.38
N ASN A 124 -18.80 -15.68 5.88
CA ASN A 124 -18.80 -14.86 4.68
C ASN A 124 -18.73 -15.75 3.41
N PRO A 125 -19.78 -15.75 2.55
CA PRO A 125 -19.79 -16.56 1.32
C PRO A 125 -18.65 -16.26 0.36
N ALA A 126 -18.10 -15.04 0.39
CA ALA A 126 -17.00 -14.62 -0.49
C ALA A 126 -15.69 -15.40 -0.22
N ASN A 127 -15.54 -15.95 0.98
CA ASN A 127 -14.38 -16.75 1.39
C ASN A 127 -14.45 -18.20 0.90
N TRP A 128 -15.58 -18.61 0.32
CA TRP A 128 -15.79 -19.96 -0.18
C TRP A 128 -15.70 -20.01 -1.71
N GLU A 129 -15.23 -21.14 -2.21
CA GLU A 129 -15.36 -21.56 -3.59
C GLU A 129 -16.22 -22.82 -3.66
N GLY A 130 -17.12 -22.86 -4.65
CA GLY A 130 -17.90 -24.07 -4.91
C GLY A 130 -16.97 -25.18 -5.38
N ALA A 131 -17.04 -26.34 -4.73
CA ALA A 131 -16.24 -27.50 -5.12
C ALA A 131 -17.15 -28.59 -5.69
N ALA A 132 -16.64 -29.30 -6.71
CA ALA A 132 -17.33 -30.43 -7.32
C ALA A 132 -16.66 -31.74 -6.87
N GLY A 133 -17.45 -32.79 -6.66
CA GLY A 133 -16.93 -34.14 -6.38
C GLY A 133 -16.44 -34.39 -4.95
N CYS A 134 -16.69 -33.49 -4.00
CA CYS A 134 -16.42 -33.70 -2.59
C CYS A 134 -17.70 -33.73 -1.75
N ARG A 135 -17.56 -34.01 -0.45
CA ARG A 135 -18.61 -33.89 0.56
C ARG A 135 -18.08 -33.03 1.70
N GLY A 136 -18.92 -32.15 2.25
CA GLY A 136 -18.59 -31.33 3.41
C GLY A 136 -17.73 -30.11 3.10
N VAL A 137 -16.92 -29.74 4.09
CA VAL A 137 -16.14 -28.49 4.14
C VAL A 137 -14.66 -28.82 4.04
N HIS A 138 -13.98 -28.20 3.08
CA HIS A 138 -12.56 -28.41 2.83
C HIS A 138 -11.81 -27.12 3.13
N PHE A 139 -10.95 -27.11 4.14
CA PHE A 139 -10.05 -25.99 4.36
C PHE A 139 -8.95 -26.00 3.29
N ALA A 140 -8.41 -24.83 2.93
CA ALA A 140 -7.26 -24.77 2.04
C ALA A 140 -6.09 -25.57 2.63
N ALA A 141 -5.33 -26.24 1.78
CA ALA A 141 -4.24 -27.11 2.23
C ALA A 141 -3.15 -26.35 3.00
N HIS A 142 -2.96 -25.08 2.67
CA HIS A 142 -2.04 -24.16 3.33
C HIS A 142 -2.79 -22.86 3.67
N ASN A 143 -2.71 -22.44 4.93
CA ASN A 143 -3.15 -21.13 5.39
C ASN A 143 -2.04 -20.51 6.22
N THR A 144 -1.53 -19.35 5.81
CA THR A 144 -0.50 -18.67 6.60
C THR A 144 -1.06 -18.04 7.88
N ALA A 145 -2.37 -17.77 7.93
CA ALA A 145 -3.06 -17.20 9.08
C ALA A 145 -4.06 -18.19 9.72
N PRO A 146 -4.28 -18.10 11.04
CA PRO A 146 -5.24 -18.97 11.72
C PRO A 146 -6.68 -18.66 11.30
N VAL A 147 -7.53 -19.68 11.18
CA VAL A 147 -8.96 -19.53 10.89
C VAL A 147 -9.77 -19.71 12.16
N TYR A 148 -10.57 -18.71 12.51
CA TYR A 148 -11.40 -18.73 13.71
C TYR A 148 -12.85 -19.10 13.38
N ILE A 149 -13.35 -20.14 14.05
CA ILE A 149 -14.69 -20.71 13.86
C ILE A 149 -15.57 -20.35 15.04
N LYS A 150 -16.71 -19.72 14.76
CA LYS A 150 -17.79 -19.58 15.74
C LYS A 150 -18.83 -20.70 15.58
N GLU A 151 -19.30 -20.92 14.37
CA GLU A 151 -20.29 -21.96 14.09
C GLU A 151 -19.98 -22.57 12.72
N LEU A 152 -19.90 -23.90 12.67
CA LEU A 152 -19.69 -24.62 11.41
C LEU A 152 -20.52 -25.89 11.40
N THR A 153 -21.37 -26.04 10.40
CA THR A 153 -22.14 -27.28 10.17
C THR A 153 -21.67 -27.96 8.89
N ALA A 154 -21.17 -29.19 8.99
CA ALA A 154 -20.61 -29.92 7.85
C ALA A 154 -20.83 -31.43 7.96
N ALA A 155 -21.01 -32.15 6.85
CA ALA A 155 -21.02 -33.61 6.88
C ALA A 155 -19.63 -34.20 7.17
N GLU A 156 -18.62 -33.50 6.69
CA GLU A 156 -17.21 -33.88 6.75
C GLU A 156 -16.39 -32.58 6.80
N ILE A 157 -15.25 -32.60 7.49
CA ILE A 157 -14.30 -31.50 7.51
C ILE A 157 -12.93 -32.03 7.15
N THR A 158 -12.36 -31.49 6.08
CA THR A 158 -10.94 -31.70 5.75
C THR A 158 -10.15 -30.52 6.29
N LEU A 159 -9.29 -30.78 7.28
CA LEU A 159 -8.42 -29.80 7.92
C LEU A 159 -7.27 -29.38 6.98
N PRO A 160 -6.68 -28.19 7.17
CA PRO A 160 -5.47 -27.80 6.44
C PRO A 160 -4.32 -28.76 6.74
N GLY A 161 -3.48 -29.01 5.74
CA GLY A 161 -2.22 -29.73 5.95
C GLY A 161 -1.19 -28.88 6.70
N ASP A 162 -1.23 -27.57 6.46
CA ASP A 162 -0.44 -26.56 7.16
C ASP A 162 -1.32 -25.33 7.47
N GLY A 163 -1.37 -24.95 8.74
CA GLY A 163 -2.23 -23.88 9.24
C GLY A 163 -2.88 -24.22 10.58
N GLN A 164 -3.63 -23.26 11.12
CA GLN A 164 -4.26 -23.37 12.43
C GLN A 164 -5.76 -23.08 12.33
N ILE A 165 -6.56 -23.87 13.05
CA ILE A 165 -7.98 -23.62 13.23
C ILE A 165 -8.24 -23.40 14.72
N GLY A 166 -8.75 -22.23 15.07
CA GLY A 166 -9.24 -21.91 16.41
C GLY A 166 -10.76 -21.98 16.46
N ILE A 167 -11.31 -22.53 17.53
CA ILE A 167 -12.74 -22.42 17.83
C ILE A 167 -12.88 -21.29 18.85
N LEU A 168 -13.64 -20.25 18.50
CA LEU A 168 -13.89 -19.11 19.37
C LEU A 168 -14.70 -19.54 20.60
N ASP A 169 -14.64 -18.76 21.67
CA ASP A 169 -15.39 -19.05 22.89
C ASP A 169 -16.90 -19.17 22.62
N GLY A 170 -17.48 -20.28 23.10
CA GLY A 170 -18.88 -20.63 22.84
C GLY A 170 -19.16 -21.13 21.41
N GLY A 171 -18.13 -21.25 20.58
CA GLY A 171 -18.24 -21.79 19.25
C GLY A 171 -18.30 -23.31 19.20
N PHE A 172 -18.88 -23.85 18.12
CA PHE A 172 -19.02 -25.29 17.93
C PHE A 172 -18.96 -25.71 16.47
N ILE A 173 -18.63 -26.97 16.28
CA ILE A 173 -18.67 -27.66 14.99
C ILE A 173 -19.72 -28.76 15.11
N GLU A 174 -20.72 -28.74 14.23
CA GLU A 174 -21.79 -29.73 14.20
C GLU A 174 -21.70 -30.60 12.95
N PHE A 175 -21.62 -31.91 13.15
CA PHE A 175 -21.62 -32.85 12.04
C PHE A 175 -23.05 -33.24 11.66
N LYS A 176 -23.52 -32.73 10.53
CA LYS A 176 -24.84 -33.01 9.97
C LYS A 176 -24.71 -33.44 8.53
N ASP A 177 -25.57 -34.38 8.13
CA ASP A 177 -25.58 -34.87 6.78
C ASP A 177 -26.01 -33.76 5.80
N ASN A 178 -25.03 -33.15 5.16
CA ASN A 178 -25.20 -32.15 4.11
C ASN A 178 -24.51 -32.61 2.83
N LYS A 179 -25.16 -32.40 1.69
CA LYS A 179 -24.61 -32.71 0.36
C LYS A 179 -23.80 -31.55 -0.23
N LYS A 180 -23.58 -30.49 0.55
CA LYS A 180 -22.83 -29.31 0.11
C LYS A 180 -21.34 -29.63 0.17
N CYS A 181 -20.64 -29.28 -0.91
CA CYS A 181 -19.21 -29.41 -1.08
C CYS A 181 -18.67 -28.00 -1.28
N VAL A 182 -17.99 -27.48 -0.27
CA VAL A 182 -17.43 -26.12 -0.29
C VAL A 182 -15.99 -26.17 0.16
N LYS A 183 -15.16 -25.36 -0.50
CA LYS A 183 -13.76 -25.22 -0.16
C LYS A 183 -13.48 -23.79 0.29
N LEU A 184 -12.80 -23.64 1.41
CA LEU A 184 -12.37 -22.35 1.91
C LEU A 184 -11.18 -21.89 1.06
N LYS A 185 -11.22 -20.65 0.57
CA LYS A 185 -10.07 -20.02 -0.06
C LYS A 185 -8.93 -19.88 0.96
N PRO A 186 -7.66 -19.85 0.52
CA PRO A 186 -6.54 -19.61 1.43
C PRO A 186 -6.76 -18.37 2.29
N ILE A 187 -6.62 -18.55 3.60
CA ILE A 187 -6.68 -17.46 4.57
C ILE A 187 -5.24 -17.08 4.92
N ASP A 188 -4.83 -15.94 4.40
CA ASP A 188 -3.48 -15.44 4.54
C ASP A 188 -3.44 -14.10 5.27
N TYR A 189 -2.31 -13.84 5.93
CA TYR A 189 -2.03 -12.50 6.43
C TYR A 189 -1.90 -11.51 5.26
N ARG A 190 -2.37 -10.28 5.49
CA ARG A 190 -2.28 -9.20 4.51
C ARG A 190 -1.44 -8.08 5.06
N ASN A 191 -0.60 -7.51 4.20
CA ASN A 191 0.36 -6.51 4.61
C ASN A 191 -0.34 -5.19 4.94
N TRP A 192 0.01 -4.57 6.06
CA TRP A 192 -0.46 -3.24 6.46
C TRP A 192 -0.19 -2.18 5.39
N TYR A 193 1.02 -2.20 4.81
CA TYR A 193 1.48 -1.23 3.81
C TYR A 193 1.02 -1.56 2.39
N ASP A 194 0.23 -2.62 2.22
CA ASP A 194 -0.42 -2.91 0.95
C ASP A 194 -1.72 -2.10 0.83
N HIS A 195 -1.76 -1.20 -0.15
CA HIS A 195 -2.91 -0.34 -0.40
C HIS A 195 -4.16 -1.13 -0.78
N ASP A 196 -4.01 -2.34 -1.32
CA ASP A 196 -5.14 -3.22 -1.67
C ASP A 196 -5.76 -3.92 -0.44
N SER A 197 -5.08 -3.88 0.72
CA SER A 197 -5.61 -4.34 2.02
C SER A 197 -6.68 -3.44 2.61
N TRP A 198 -6.76 -2.22 2.11
CA TRP A 198 -7.71 -1.22 2.57
C TRP A 198 -8.84 -1.07 1.55
N VAL A 199 -9.97 -0.54 2.00
CA VAL A 199 -11.05 -0.17 1.08
C VAL A 199 -10.52 0.93 0.15
N PRO A 200 -10.49 0.69 -1.18
CA PRO A 200 -9.90 1.65 -2.11
C PRO A 200 -10.75 2.93 -2.14
N PRO A 201 -10.14 4.11 -2.31
CA PRO A 201 -10.89 5.32 -2.55
C PRO A 201 -11.53 5.29 -3.95
N ASP A 202 -12.59 6.08 -4.14
CA ASP A 202 -13.24 6.23 -5.45
C ASP A 202 -12.39 7.00 -6.48
N ASN A 203 -11.35 7.69 -5.99
CA ASN A 203 -10.49 8.58 -6.75
C ASN A 203 -9.14 7.92 -7.07
N VAL A 204 -8.88 7.61 -8.33
CA VAL A 204 -7.61 7.00 -8.75
C VAL A 204 -6.42 7.96 -8.67
N ALA A 205 -6.68 9.27 -8.55
CA ALA A 205 -5.64 10.29 -8.36
C ALA A 205 -5.05 10.30 -6.94
N THR A 206 -5.69 9.63 -5.97
CA THR A 206 -5.16 9.53 -4.61
C THR A 206 -3.88 8.68 -4.62
N PRO A 207 -2.73 9.21 -4.13
CA PRO A 207 -1.47 8.47 -4.07
C PRO A 207 -1.58 7.15 -3.33
N HIS A 208 -0.84 6.14 -3.76
CA HIS A 208 -0.89 4.79 -3.17
C HIS A 208 -0.59 4.78 -1.67
N GLN A 209 0.37 5.58 -1.21
CA GLN A 209 0.65 5.70 0.22
C GLN A 209 -0.49 6.44 0.95
N GLU A 210 -1.22 7.35 0.32
CA GLU A 210 -2.41 7.97 0.95
C GLU A 210 -3.65 7.06 0.92
N ARG A 211 -3.59 5.87 0.32
CA ARG A 211 -4.67 4.87 0.35
C ARG A 211 -4.60 3.98 1.59
N ILE A 212 -3.40 3.81 2.15
CA ILE A 212 -3.21 3.20 3.47
C ILE A 212 -3.46 4.26 4.58
N PRO A 213 -3.58 3.87 5.86
CA PRO A 213 -3.73 4.82 6.96
C PRO A 213 -2.57 5.82 7.05
N CYS A 214 -2.92 7.11 7.06
CA CYS A 214 -2.03 8.18 7.47
C CYS A 214 -1.88 8.23 8.99
N ASP A 215 -0.85 8.95 9.47
CA ASP A 215 -0.51 9.08 10.90
C ASP A 215 -1.65 9.68 11.75
N HIS A 216 -2.61 10.34 11.11
CA HIS A 216 -3.72 11.07 11.75
C HIS A 216 -5.10 10.50 11.39
N ASP A 217 -5.15 9.37 10.66
CA ASP A 217 -6.40 8.74 10.22
C ASP A 217 -7.05 7.87 11.29
N ASP A 218 -8.34 7.64 11.14
CA ASP A 218 -9.11 6.70 11.94
C ASP A 218 -9.07 5.32 11.27
N VAL A 219 -8.44 4.34 11.92
CA VAL A 219 -8.33 2.98 11.41
C VAL A 219 -9.48 2.15 11.89
N VAL A 220 -10.23 1.56 10.96
CA VAL A 220 -11.42 0.78 11.25
C VAL A 220 -11.20 -0.68 10.89
N PHE A 221 -11.35 -1.56 11.88
CA PHE A 221 -11.44 -3.00 11.70
C PHE A 221 -12.89 -3.44 11.91
N PRO A 222 -13.68 -3.64 10.83
CA PRO A 222 -15.11 -3.94 10.96
C PRO A 222 -15.38 -5.23 11.75
N LYS A 223 -14.50 -6.23 11.60
CA LYS A 223 -14.60 -7.56 12.20
C LYS A 223 -13.24 -8.00 12.77
N ILE A 224 -12.81 -7.40 13.86
CA ILE A 224 -11.45 -7.60 14.43
C ILE A 224 -11.01 -9.07 14.56
N LEU A 225 -11.88 -9.97 15.05
CA LEU A 225 -11.56 -11.40 15.21
C LEU A 225 -11.34 -12.14 13.89
N HIS A 226 -11.76 -11.56 12.78
CA HIS A 226 -11.63 -12.07 11.42
C HIS A 226 -10.65 -11.25 10.57
N THR A 227 -9.93 -10.31 11.20
CA THR A 227 -8.86 -9.55 10.56
C THR A 227 -7.55 -10.31 10.65
N ARG A 228 -6.71 -10.30 9.60
CA ARG A 228 -5.35 -10.84 9.63
C ARG A 228 -4.38 -9.83 9.01
N VAL A 229 -3.67 -9.12 9.87
CA VAL A 229 -2.70 -8.09 9.50
C VAL A 229 -1.28 -8.62 9.70
N PHE A 230 -0.44 -8.32 8.73
CA PHE A 230 0.99 -8.54 8.78
C PHE A 230 1.75 -7.23 8.62
N GLU A 231 2.80 -7.06 9.41
CA GLU A 231 3.75 -5.97 9.29
C GLU A 231 5.16 -6.52 9.55
N TYR A 232 6.17 -5.99 8.85
CA TYR A 232 7.50 -6.60 8.76
C TYR A 232 8.65 -5.62 8.99
N LEU A 233 8.39 -4.33 9.17
CA LEU A 233 9.41 -3.33 9.45
C LEU A 233 9.72 -3.25 10.95
N GLY A 234 8.87 -3.82 11.82
CA GLY A 234 9.07 -3.75 13.28
C GLY A 234 8.88 -2.35 13.82
N THR A 235 8.25 -1.46 13.05
CA THR A 235 8.06 -0.06 13.42
C THR A 235 6.73 0.13 14.14
N THR A 236 6.73 0.99 15.16
CA THR A 236 5.48 1.46 15.76
C THR A 236 4.68 2.25 14.73
N ILE A 237 3.42 1.85 14.51
CA ILE A 237 2.57 2.47 13.50
C ILE A 237 1.81 3.66 14.11
N PRO A 238 2.08 4.91 13.68
CA PRO A 238 1.31 6.07 14.11
C PRO A 238 -0.07 6.09 13.43
N VAL A 239 -1.12 6.37 14.20
CA VAL A 239 -2.50 6.53 13.72
C VAL A 239 -3.27 7.52 14.59
N GLY A 240 -4.34 8.13 14.05
CA GLY A 240 -5.17 9.05 14.79
C GLY A 240 -6.07 8.36 15.82
N SER A 241 -6.71 7.26 15.42
CA SER A 241 -7.49 6.40 16.30
C SER A 241 -7.68 4.99 15.71
N ILE A 242 -8.04 4.02 16.55
CA ILE A 242 -8.36 2.65 16.12
C ILE A 242 -9.77 2.30 16.59
N TRP A 243 -10.54 1.68 15.71
CA TRP A 243 -11.92 1.29 15.94
C TRP A 243 -12.11 -0.20 15.67
N PHE A 244 -12.73 -0.89 16.63
CA PHE A 244 -13.21 -2.26 16.46
C PHE A 244 -14.71 -2.22 16.19
N GLY A 245 -15.08 -2.45 14.92
CA GLY A 245 -16.44 -2.24 14.45
C GLY A 245 -16.83 -0.77 14.53
N LYS A 246 -17.69 -0.42 15.51
CA LYS A 246 -18.21 0.94 15.72
C LYS A 246 -17.70 1.59 17.00
N GLU A 247 -16.78 0.93 17.70
CA GLU A 247 -16.31 1.36 19.01
C GLU A 247 -14.83 1.76 18.93
N PRO A 248 -14.46 2.95 19.44
CA PRO A 248 -13.08 3.37 19.50
C PRO A 248 -12.37 2.58 20.59
N VAL A 249 -11.10 2.27 20.36
CA VAL A 249 -10.24 1.50 21.26
C VAL A 249 -9.18 2.44 21.82
N THR A 250 -9.01 2.44 23.14
CA THR A 250 -7.93 3.21 23.77
C THR A 250 -6.59 2.49 23.60
N SER A 251 -5.48 3.23 23.73
CA SER A 251 -4.13 2.65 23.67
C SER A 251 -3.94 1.50 24.65
N ASP A 252 -4.45 1.62 25.88
CA ASP A 252 -4.34 0.57 26.91
C ASP A 252 -5.17 -0.67 26.59
N GLN A 253 -6.39 -0.48 26.07
CA GLN A 253 -7.25 -1.57 25.63
C GLN A 253 -6.61 -2.33 24.46
N LEU A 254 -6.06 -1.60 23.48
CA LEU A 254 -5.38 -2.17 22.34
C LEU A 254 -4.11 -2.92 22.78
N ALA A 255 -3.29 -2.33 23.63
CA ALA A 255 -2.08 -2.96 24.16
C ALA A 255 -2.41 -4.24 24.95
N SER A 256 -3.50 -4.23 25.73
CA SER A 256 -3.98 -5.42 26.44
C SER A 256 -4.51 -6.48 25.48
N PHE A 257 -5.25 -6.08 24.45
CA PHE A 257 -5.76 -6.98 23.41
C PHE A 257 -4.64 -7.65 22.63
N MET A 258 -3.61 -6.91 22.19
CA MET A 258 -2.47 -7.45 21.45
C MET A 258 -1.66 -8.48 22.27
N LYS A 259 -1.74 -8.45 23.61
CA LYS A 259 -1.14 -9.47 24.49
C LYS A 259 -1.96 -10.76 24.61
N THR A 260 -3.21 -10.79 24.15
CA THR A 260 -4.04 -12.00 24.12
C THR A 260 -3.61 -12.94 22.98
N SER A 261 -4.01 -14.22 23.04
CA SER A 261 -3.74 -15.14 21.92
C SER A 261 -4.38 -14.67 20.61
N PRO A 262 -5.68 -14.29 20.58
CA PRO A 262 -6.28 -13.77 19.35
C PRO A 262 -5.60 -12.49 18.86
N GLY A 263 -5.19 -11.59 19.76
CA GLY A 263 -4.51 -10.35 19.38
C GLY A 263 -3.20 -10.57 18.62
N ARG A 264 -2.36 -11.52 19.09
CA ARG A 264 -1.11 -11.90 18.39
C ARG A 264 -1.36 -12.60 17.05
N ASP A 265 -2.46 -13.35 16.96
CA ASP A 265 -2.86 -14.04 15.74
C ASP A 265 -3.50 -13.09 14.69
N ILE A 266 -4.02 -11.95 15.13
CA ILE A 266 -4.61 -10.92 14.26
C ILE A 266 -3.53 -9.97 13.78
N PHE A 267 -2.67 -9.51 14.70
CA PHE A 267 -1.57 -8.58 14.44
C PHE A 267 -0.25 -9.34 14.51
N PHE A 268 0.13 -9.92 13.37
CA PHE A 268 1.32 -10.75 13.28
C PHE A 268 2.50 -9.93 12.75
N ASN A 269 3.63 -10.02 13.45
CA ASN A 269 4.92 -9.55 12.98
C ASN A 269 5.97 -10.60 13.37
N PRO A 270 6.83 -11.04 12.42
CA PRO A 270 7.81 -12.11 12.66
C PRO A 270 9.09 -11.65 13.38
N ILE A 271 9.35 -10.34 13.41
CA ILE A 271 10.58 -9.74 13.97
C ILE A 271 10.30 -9.24 15.39
N ASP A 272 9.33 -8.33 15.54
CA ASP A 272 9.05 -7.64 16.79
C ASP A 272 7.54 -7.59 17.08
N PRO A 273 7.12 -7.39 18.34
CA PRO A 273 5.71 -7.25 18.66
C PRO A 273 5.08 -6.08 17.90
N PHE A 274 3.97 -6.36 17.21
CA PHE A 274 3.17 -5.35 16.53
C PHE A 274 2.77 -4.25 17.54
N SER A 275 3.02 -2.98 17.20
CA SER A 275 2.72 -1.86 18.09
C SER A 275 2.15 -0.66 17.34
N PHE A 276 1.28 0.07 18.04
CA PHE A 276 0.60 1.26 17.52
C PHE A 276 0.89 2.45 18.42
N GLN A 277 1.06 3.62 17.80
CA GLN A 277 1.09 4.91 18.48
C GLN A 277 -0.19 5.66 18.12
N ILE A 278 -1.15 5.65 19.03
CA ILE A 278 -2.42 6.37 18.84
C ILE A 278 -2.23 7.81 19.30
N GLU A 279 -2.21 8.75 18.35
CA GLU A 279 -2.10 10.18 18.64
C GLU A 279 -3.01 10.98 17.71
N LYS A 280 -4.07 11.56 18.27
CA LYS A 280 -5.01 12.36 17.50
C LYS A 280 -4.41 13.73 17.17
N LYS A 281 -3.70 13.83 16.05
CA LYS A 281 -3.17 15.09 15.50
C LYS A 281 -4.20 15.73 14.59
N GLN A 282 -4.45 17.03 14.78
CA GLN A 282 -5.23 17.81 13.82
C GLN A 282 -4.28 18.43 12.80
N CYS A 283 -4.64 18.35 11.52
CA CYS A 283 -3.93 19.10 10.49
C CYS A 283 -4.42 20.55 10.46
N GLY A 284 -3.63 21.45 11.06
CA GLY A 284 -3.94 22.88 11.12
C GLY A 284 -3.35 23.71 9.97
N ASP A 285 -2.51 23.11 9.12
CA ASP A 285 -1.87 23.82 8.02
C ASP A 285 -2.82 23.91 6.80
N PRO A 286 -3.13 25.12 6.29
CA PRO A 286 -4.00 25.27 5.12
C PRO A 286 -3.44 24.65 3.83
N TYR A 287 -2.13 24.40 3.76
CA TYR A 287 -1.48 23.69 2.66
C TYR A 287 -1.42 22.17 2.88
N GLY A 288 -2.04 21.66 3.94
CA GLY A 288 -2.09 20.25 4.29
C GLY A 288 -0.91 19.78 5.13
N CYS A 289 -1.02 18.52 5.54
CA CYS A 289 -0.04 17.83 6.35
C CYS A 289 0.45 16.60 5.58
N LEU A 290 1.66 16.17 5.90
CA LEU A 290 2.17 14.91 5.39
C LEU A 290 1.29 13.77 5.92
N CYS A 291 0.94 12.84 5.04
CA CYS A 291 0.22 11.63 5.41
C CYS A 291 1.06 10.79 6.39
N HIS A 292 2.35 10.61 6.08
CA HIS A 292 3.30 9.85 6.90
C HIS A 292 4.51 10.68 7.28
N THR A 293 4.87 10.63 8.57
CA THR A 293 6.11 11.21 9.08
C THR A 293 7.33 10.32 8.81
N ASN A 294 7.11 9.01 8.79
CA ASN A 294 8.13 7.99 8.56
C ASN A 294 8.05 7.42 7.14
N TYR A 295 9.12 6.74 6.72
CA TYR A 295 9.15 6.06 5.43
C TYR A 295 8.11 4.94 5.37
N VAL A 296 7.35 4.90 4.28
CA VAL A 296 6.38 3.84 3.97
C VAL A 296 6.83 3.11 2.71
N PRO A 297 7.10 1.80 2.77
CA PRO A 297 7.49 1.04 1.60
C PRO A 297 6.29 0.80 0.67
N CYS A 298 6.57 0.75 -0.62
CA CYS A 298 5.62 0.20 -1.58
C CYS A 298 5.56 -1.33 -1.48
N PRO A 299 4.42 -1.95 -1.86
CA PRO A 299 4.31 -3.40 -1.93
C PRO A 299 5.40 -3.99 -2.84
N PRO A 300 5.96 -5.16 -2.49
CA PRO A 300 7.02 -5.79 -3.28
C PRO A 300 6.53 -6.25 -4.66
N VAL A 301 5.23 -6.49 -4.81
CA VAL A 301 4.61 -6.87 -6.09
C VAL A 301 4.11 -5.60 -6.77
N ARG A 302 4.86 -5.12 -7.77
CA ARG A 302 4.42 -4.02 -8.64
C ARG A 302 3.40 -4.51 -9.64
N SER A 303 2.49 -3.62 -10.04
CA SER A 303 1.57 -3.92 -11.13
C SER A 303 2.35 -4.15 -12.42
N THR A 304 2.21 -5.33 -13.03
CA THR A 304 2.77 -5.61 -14.36
C THR A 304 1.85 -5.13 -15.48
N ALA A 305 0.78 -4.39 -15.15
CA ALA A 305 -0.16 -3.90 -16.13
C ALA A 305 0.51 -2.86 -17.03
N LYS A 306 0.36 -3.04 -18.35
CA LYS A 306 0.81 -2.06 -19.32
C LYS A 306 -0.10 -0.83 -19.25
N LEU A 307 0.50 0.33 -19.05
CA LEU A 307 -0.21 1.60 -18.99
C LEU A 307 -0.57 2.09 -20.40
N PRO A 308 -1.78 2.63 -20.62
CA PRO A 308 -2.26 3.02 -21.95
C PRO A 308 -1.74 4.40 -22.40
N CYS A 309 -0.47 4.74 -22.13
CA CYS A 309 0.15 6.02 -22.50
C CYS A 309 1.63 5.86 -22.81
N LEU A 310 2.16 6.78 -23.62
CA LEU A 310 3.60 6.96 -23.79
C LEU A 310 4.18 7.65 -22.56
N GLU A 311 5.40 7.31 -22.16
CA GLU A 311 6.16 8.01 -21.09
C GLU A 311 5.32 8.27 -19.82
N PRO A 312 4.86 7.23 -19.11
CA PRO A 312 4.07 7.40 -17.89
C PRO A 312 4.87 8.16 -16.81
N VAL A 313 4.17 8.92 -15.98
CA VAL A 313 4.78 9.75 -14.93
C VAL A 313 4.59 9.15 -13.55
N GLU A 314 5.51 9.42 -12.62
CA GLU A 314 5.48 8.89 -11.25
C GLU A 314 5.38 10.05 -10.25
N PRO A 315 4.16 10.45 -9.83
CA PRO A 315 3.99 11.45 -8.78
C PRO A 315 4.51 10.92 -7.45
N GLU A 316 4.84 11.84 -6.53
CA GLU A 316 5.27 11.46 -5.19
C GLU A 316 4.19 10.64 -4.47
N ASN A 317 4.63 9.68 -3.65
CA ASN A 317 3.78 8.75 -2.90
C ASN A 317 2.96 7.74 -3.75
N PHE A 318 3.21 7.65 -5.06
CA PHE A 318 2.74 6.54 -5.89
C PHE A 318 3.75 5.40 -5.91
N CYS A 319 3.25 4.15 -5.95
CA CYS A 319 4.09 2.95 -6.05
C CYS A 319 4.34 2.49 -7.50
N ASP A 320 3.48 2.93 -8.40
CA ASP A 320 3.55 2.65 -9.83
C ASP A 320 3.31 3.97 -10.58
N ALA A 321 3.89 4.07 -11.78
CA ALA A 321 3.66 5.20 -12.67
C ALA A 321 2.19 5.25 -13.13
N ILE A 322 1.75 6.42 -13.59
CA ILE A 322 0.38 6.68 -14.03
C ILE A 322 0.34 7.34 -15.42
N CYS A 323 -0.81 7.21 -16.08
CA CYS A 323 -1.17 8.06 -17.21
C CYS A 323 -1.96 9.27 -16.70
N GLY A 324 -1.50 10.46 -17.09
CA GLY A 324 -2.02 11.73 -16.62
C GLY A 324 -0.93 12.77 -16.46
N ALA A 325 -1.07 13.63 -15.46
CA ALA A 325 -0.13 14.69 -15.14
C ALA A 325 -0.13 14.98 -13.64
N TYR A 326 0.92 15.63 -13.16
CA TYR A 326 0.91 16.21 -11.82
C TYR A 326 1.68 17.52 -11.79
N ILE A 327 1.27 18.40 -10.89
CA ILE A 327 1.87 19.70 -10.68
C ILE A 327 2.35 19.80 -9.24
N THR A 328 3.57 20.27 -9.04
CA THR A 328 4.11 20.57 -7.72
C THR A 328 4.39 22.05 -7.57
N TYR A 329 4.18 22.62 -6.40
CA TYR A 329 4.58 24.00 -6.08
C TYR A 329 4.90 24.15 -4.59
N LYS A 330 5.59 25.23 -4.23
CA LYS A 330 6.05 25.47 -2.86
C LYS A 330 4.89 25.87 -1.92
N PRO A 331 4.69 25.19 -0.77
CA PRO A 331 3.68 25.56 0.21
C PRO A 331 3.89 27.00 0.69
N GLY A 332 2.80 27.73 0.95
CA GLY A 332 2.87 29.13 1.39
C GLY A 332 2.95 30.18 0.28
N THR A 333 3.17 29.80 -0.98
CA THR A 333 3.41 30.74 -2.09
C THR A 333 2.27 30.80 -3.11
N GLY A 334 1.28 29.91 -3.00
CA GLY A 334 0.16 29.80 -3.91
C GLY A 334 -1.18 29.63 -3.18
N PRO A 335 -2.24 29.15 -3.85
CA PRO A 335 -3.52 28.90 -3.21
C PRO A 335 -3.41 27.76 -2.18
N ASP A 336 -4.24 27.82 -1.14
CA ASP A 336 -4.37 26.76 -0.14
C ASP A 336 -5.15 25.54 -0.69
N LEU A 337 -5.12 24.42 0.03
CA LEU A 337 -5.80 23.19 -0.41
C LEU A 337 -7.32 23.38 -0.53
N GLY A 338 -7.92 24.23 0.32
CA GLY A 338 -9.35 24.52 0.26
C GLY A 338 -9.75 25.26 -1.02
N THR A 339 -8.93 26.20 -1.47
CA THR A 339 -9.11 26.95 -2.71
C THR A 339 -8.84 26.08 -3.92
N ILE A 340 -7.79 25.26 -3.87
CA ILE A 340 -7.47 24.28 -4.92
C ILE A 340 -8.62 23.30 -5.09
N THR A 341 -9.13 22.70 -4.02
CA THR A 341 -10.22 21.72 -4.10
C THR A 341 -11.45 22.29 -4.80
N LYS A 342 -11.80 23.56 -4.54
CA LYS A 342 -12.90 24.25 -5.24
C LYS A 342 -12.62 24.45 -6.72
N LYS A 343 -11.38 24.77 -7.09
CA LYS A 343 -10.96 24.92 -8.49
C LYS A 343 -10.96 23.57 -9.20
N LEU A 344 -10.47 22.52 -8.55
CA LEU A 344 -10.39 21.17 -9.07
C LEU A 344 -11.76 20.54 -9.32
N ALA A 345 -12.77 20.89 -8.52
CA ALA A 345 -14.14 20.45 -8.74
C ALA A 345 -14.77 20.90 -10.08
N GLN A 346 -14.11 21.81 -10.81
CA GLN A 346 -14.55 22.26 -12.15
C GLN A 346 -14.04 21.35 -13.27
N TYR A 347 -13.06 20.50 -12.98
CA TYR A 347 -12.43 19.60 -13.94
C TYR A 347 -13.15 18.26 -13.99
N SER A 348 -13.07 17.62 -15.16
CA SER A 348 -13.68 16.32 -15.41
C SER A 348 -12.76 15.16 -15.06
N ALA A 349 -11.43 15.37 -15.10
CA ALA A 349 -10.47 14.39 -14.65
C ALA A 349 -10.57 14.14 -13.15
N GLN A 350 -10.13 12.95 -12.75
CA GLN A 350 -9.95 12.63 -11.35
C GLN A 350 -8.71 13.37 -10.84
N THR A 351 -8.90 14.19 -9.81
CA THR A 351 -7.85 15.05 -9.27
C THR A 351 -7.67 14.87 -7.78
N HIS A 352 -6.44 15.01 -7.29
CA HIS A 352 -6.13 14.91 -5.87
C HIS A 352 -5.03 15.90 -5.51
N ALA A 353 -5.22 16.66 -4.44
CA ALA A 353 -4.24 17.63 -3.95
C ALA A 353 -3.82 17.27 -2.53
N SER A 354 -2.51 17.13 -2.30
CA SER A 354 -1.95 16.79 -1.00
C SER A 354 -0.56 17.38 -0.81
N ARG A 355 -0.12 17.44 0.45
CA ARG A 355 1.25 17.83 0.79
C ARG A 355 2.11 16.57 0.84
N VAL A 356 3.23 16.61 0.12
CA VAL A 356 4.13 15.48 -0.04
C VAL A 356 5.58 15.92 0.16
N LYS A 357 6.45 14.96 0.46
CA LYS A 357 7.90 15.15 0.45
C LYS A 357 8.44 14.62 -0.87
N THR A 358 9.23 15.44 -1.56
CA THR A 358 9.99 15.01 -2.73
C THR A 358 11.09 14.03 -2.33
N TYR A 359 11.66 13.31 -3.30
CA TYR A 359 12.84 12.47 -3.09
C TYR A 359 14.05 13.22 -2.47
N LEU A 360 14.13 14.54 -2.64
CA LEU A 360 15.14 15.42 -2.00
C LEU A 360 14.77 15.84 -0.57
N GLY A 361 13.64 15.37 -0.04
CA GLY A 361 13.12 15.73 1.28
C GLY A 361 12.45 17.11 1.35
N SER A 362 12.36 17.84 0.23
CA SER A 362 11.66 19.13 0.18
C SER A 362 10.16 18.92 0.16
N GLU A 363 9.42 19.68 0.97
CA GLU A 363 7.97 19.61 1.03
C GLU A 363 7.32 20.47 -0.05
N VAL A 364 6.40 19.87 -0.80
CA VAL A 364 5.65 20.50 -1.89
C VAL A 364 4.17 20.22 -1.74
N VAL A 365 3.34 21.11 -2.28
CA VAL A 365 1.95 20.75 -2.59
C VAL A 365 1.95 20.11 -3.96
N GLN A 366 1.43 18.89 -4.04
CA GLN A 366 1.28 18.13 -5.27
C GLN A 366 -0.21 18.06 -5.64
N VAL A 367 -0.50 18.30 -6.91
CA VAL A 367 -1.83 18.15 -7.50
C VAL A 367 -1.75 17.16 -8.66
N VAL A 368 -2.38 16.02 -8.50
CA VAL A 368 -2.38 14.92 -9.48
C VAL A 368 -3.65 14.99 -10.31
N PHE A 369 -3.51 14.77 -11.62
CA PHE A 369 -4.57 14.70 -12.62
C PHE A 369 -4.47 13.35 -13.33
N THR A 370 -5.54 12.56 -13.29
CA THR A 370 -5.58 11.26 -13.96
C THR A 370 -7.01 10.88 -14.34
N GLU A 371 -7.15 9.83 -15.13
CA GLU A 371 -8.41 9.36 -15.68
C GLU A 371 -8.49 7.84 -15.46
N LYS A 372 -9.70 7.31 -15.28
CA LYS A 372 -9.90 5.86 -15.23
C LYS A 372 -9.59 5.22 -16.59
N ASP A 373 -10.12 5.83 -17.63
CA ASP A 373 -9.85 5.50 -19.02
C ASP A 373 -9.11 6.68 -19.64
N TYR A 374 -7.81 6.51 -19.84
CA TYR A 374 -6.95 7.61 -20.28
C TYR A 374 -7.32 8.08 -21.69
N THR A 375 -7.71 9.34 -21.83
CA THR A 375 -8.02 9.99 -23.13
C THR A 375 -7.10 11.19 -23.41
N GLY A 376 -6.47 11.74 -22.37
CA GLY A 376 -5.59 12.91 -22.46
C GLY A 376 -6.21 14.19 -21.90
N THR A 377 -7.49 14.19 -21.55
CA THR A 377 -8.18 15.33 -20.93
C THR A 377 -7.51 15.78 -19.63
N SER A 378 -7.00 14.84 -18.82
CA SER A 378 -6.23 15.14 -17.60
C SER A 378 -5.00 16.03 -17.85
N ILE A 379 -4.37 15.90 -19.02
CA ILE A 379 -3.22 16.73 -19.39
C ILE A 379 -3.67 18.15 -19.71
N GLU A 380 -4.73 18.29 -20.51
CA GLU A 380 -5.27 19.60 -20.90
C GLU A 380 -5.73 20.39 -19.66
N GLU A 381 -6.41 19.71 -18.73
CA GLU A 381 -6.87 20.29 -17.46
C GLU A 381 -5.71 20.64 -16.54
N ALA A 382 -4.64 19.83 -16.50
CA ALA A 382 -3.42 20.16 -15.76
C ALA A 382 -2.74 21.42 -16.33
N GLU A 383 -2.67 21.57 -17.66
CA GLU A 383 -2.10 22.77 -18.29
C GLU A 383 -2.94 24.03 -18.01
N ASP A 384 -4.27 23.93 -17.99
CA ASP A 384 -5.14 25.02 -17.54
C ASP A 384 -4.88 25.37 -16.07
N PHE A 385 -4.77 24.36 -15.21
CA PHE A 385 -4.49 24.57 -13.80
C PHE A 385 -3.11 25.20 -13.54
N LEU A 386 -2.10 24.85 -14.33
CA LEU A 386 -0.78 25.48 -14.25
C LEU A 386 -0.87 26.99 -14.55
N LYS A 387 -1.66 27.40 -15.55
CA LYS A 387 -1.90 28.82 -15.86
C LYS A 387 -2.57 29.53 -14.69
N TYR A 388 -3.53 28.88 -14.04
CA TYR A 388 -4.15 29.39 -12.82
C TYR A 388 -3.13 29.59 -11.68
N LEU A 389 -2.22 28.62 -11.47
CA LEU A 389 -1.16 28.74 -10.46
C LEU A 389 -0.20 29.89 -10.77
N GLN A 390 0.19 30.08 -12.02
CA GLN A 390 1.04 31.19 -12.45
C GLN A 390 0.38 32.55 -12.18
N GLN A 391 -0.92 32.68 -12.42
CA GLN A 391 -1.68 33.89 -12.10
C GLN A 391 -1.74 34.15 -10.59
N SER A 392 -1.82 33.09 -9.79
CA SER A 392 -1.80 33.18 -8.32
C SER A 392 -0.41 33.40 -7.71
N ARG A 393 0.64 33.48 -8.54
CA ARG A 393 2.06 33.65 -8.15
C ARG A 393 2.64 32.51 -7.31
N ALA A 394 2.15 31.28 -7.52
CA ALA A 394 2.74 30.10 -6.91
C ALA A 394 4.22 29.95 -7.33
N GLU A 395 5.12 29.90 -6.35
CA GLU A 395 6.55 29.74 -6.62
C GLU A 395 6.89 28.29 -6.98
N SER A 396 7.84 28.13 -7.91
CA SER A 396 8.37 26.84 -8.32
C SER A 396 7.30 25.85 -8.82
N ALA A 397 6.24 26.37 -9.45
CA ALA A 397 5.21 25.53 -10.05
C ALA A 397 5.78 24.75 -11.25
N GLN A 398 5.81 23.42 -11.15
CA GLN A 398 6.34 22.52 -12.19
C GLN A 398 5.27 21.52 -12.60
N LEU A 399 5.07 21.36 -13.91
CA LEU A 399 4.15 20.38 -14.50
C LEU A 399 4.96 19.23 -15.10
N LEU A 400 4.65 18.01 -14.68
CA LEU A 400 5.08 16.78 -15.35
C LEU A 400 3.85 16.07 -15.90
N LYS A 401 3.94 15.60 -17.14
CA LYS A 401 2.84 14.95 -17.84
C LYS A 401 3.31 13.75 -18.63
N SER A 402 2.43 12.78 -18.75
CA SER A 402 2.61 11.64 -19.65
C SER A 402 2.46 12.06 -21.12
N GLY A 403 2.93 11.20 -22.01
CA GLY A 403 2.71 11.32 -23.45
C GLY A 403 1.32 10.81 -23.88
N HIS A 404 1.08 10.83 -25.19
CA HIS A 404 -0.22 10.50 -25.77
C HIS A 404 -0.71 9.07 -25.45
N TYR A 405 -2.03 8.87 -25.58
CA TYR A 405 -2.66 7.56 -25.45
C TYR A 405 -2.01 6.53 -26.37
N TYR A 406 -1.62 5.39 -25.79
CA TYR A 406 -1.00 4.29 -26.50
C TYR A 406 -1.48 2.95 -25.93
N ALA A 407 -2.31 2.23 -26.69
CA ALA A 407 -2.72 0.88 -26.35
C ALA A 407 -1.83 -0.14 -27.07
N GLU A 408 -0.94 -0.79 -26.32
CA GLU A 408 -0.10 -1.86 -26.84
C GLU A 408 -0.93 -3.15 -27.02
N GLY A 409 -1.57 -3.29 -28.19
CA GLY A 409 -2.43 -4.45 -28.46
C GLY A 409 -3.23 -4.45 -29.76
N SER A 410 -3.18 -3.39 -30.57
CA SER A 410 -3.91 -3.32 -31.85
C SER A 410 -3.01 -3.06 -33.07
N THR A 411 -1.70 -3.26 -32.94
CA THR A 411 -0.83 -3.18 -34.13
C THR A 411 -1.14 -4.30 -35.12
N GLY A 412 -1.58 -5.48 -34.65
CA GLY A 412 -2.04 -6.56 -35.54
C GLY A 412 -3.23 -6.16 -36.41
N SER A 413 -4.13 -5.32 -35.90
CA SER A 413 -5.28 -4.80 -36.67
C SER A 413 -4.82 -3.80 -37.73
N SER A 414 -3.97 -2.83 -37.36
CA SER A 414 -3.48 -1.83 -38.31
C SER A 414 -2.63 -2.42 -39.43
N TRP A 415 -1.72 -3.36 -39.11
CA TRP A 415 -0.96 -4.09 -40.13
C TRP A 415 -1.86 -4.98 -40.99
N SER A 416 -2.90 -5.61 -40.41
CA SER A 416 -3.88 -6.38 -41.18
C SER A 416 -4.71 -5.50 -42.13
N ILE A 417 -5.06 -4.27 -41.74
CA ILE A 417 -5.75 -3.33 -42.61
C ILE A 417 -4.82 -2.85 -43.73
N VAL A 418 -3.57 -2.50 -43.42
CA VAL A 418 -2.61 -2.03 -44.43
C VAL A 418 -2.22 -3.15 -45.40
N PHE A 419 -1.87 -4.34 -44.90
CA PHE A 419 -1.53 -5.47 -45.78
C PHE A 419 -2.76 -6.07 -46.46
N GLY A 420 -3.92 -6.10 -45.79
CA GLY A 420 -5.17 -6.58 -46.36
C GLY A 420 -5.66 -5.68 -47.50
N SER A 421 -5.59 -4.37 -47.34
CA SER A 421 -5.89 -3.42 -48.42
C SER A 421 -4.90 -3.51 -49.58
N LEU A 422 -3.59 -3.67 -49.29
CA LEU A 422 -2.57 -3.88 -50.32
C LEU A 422 -2.83 -5.17 -51.12
N VAL A 423 -3.12 -6.28 -50.44
CA VAL A 423 -3.45 -7.56 -51.09
C VAL A 423 -4.73 -7.43 -51.92
N ALA A 424 -5.77 -6.75 -51.41
CA ALA A 424 -7.00 -6.51 -52.15
C ALA A 424 -6.75 -5.70 -53.43
N VAL A 425 -5.92 -4.65 -53.36
CA VAL A 425 -5.50 -3.86 -54.52
C VAL A 425 -4.72 -4.71 -55.52
N CYS A 426 -3.75 -5.51 -55.06
CA CYS A 426 -3.00 -6.42 -55.94
C CYS A 426 -3.89 -7.46 -56.63
N VAL A 427 -4.86 -8.03 -55.92
CA VAL A 427 -5.84 -8.98 -56.49
C VAL A 427 -6.74 -8.28 -57.50
N PHE A 428 -7.23 -7.08 -57.20
CA PHE A 428 -8.05 -6.29 -58.12
C PHE A 428 -7.31 -5.98 -59.43
N PHE A 429 -6.08 -5.48 -59.35
CA PHE A 429 -5.26 -5.25 -60.54
C PHE A 429 -4.91 -6.56 -61.25
N GLY A 430 -4.63 -7.64 -60.52
CA GLY A 430 -4.38 -8.96 -61.10
C GLY A 430 -5.58 -9.48 -61.92
N ILE A 431 -6.80 -9.30 -61.41
CA ILE A 431 -8.04 -9.64 -62.13
C ILE A 431 -8.23 -8.72 -63.34
N LEU A 432 -8.00 -7.42 -63.22
CA LEU A 432 -8.07 -6.49 -64.36
C LEU A 432 -7.05 -6.86 -65.45
N PHE A 433 -5.81 -7.19 -65.08
CA PHE A 433 -4.80 -7.64 -66.04
C PHE A 433 -5.14 -8.98 -66.67
N TYR A 434 -5.80 -9.89 -65.95
CA TYR A 434 -6.26 -11.16 -66.50
C TYR A 434 -7.44 -10.97 -67.48
N LEU A 435 -8.42 -10.12 -67.14
CA LEU A 435 -9.61 -9.88 -67.95
C LEU A 435 -9.35 -8.97 -69.16
N HIS A 436 -8.42 -8.02 -69.04
CA HIS A 436 -7.99 -7.10 -70.10
C HIS A 436 -6.59 -7.44 -70.64
N GLY A 437 -6.17 -8.69 -70.50
CA GLY A 437 -4.90 -9.21 -71.03
C GLY A 437 -4.88 -9.26 -72.55
N ASP A 438 -4.85 -8.08 -73.18
CA ASP A 438 -4.34 -7.87 -74.53
C ASP A 438 -2.82 -8.14 -74.55
N PRO A 439 -2.17 -8.34 -75.72
CA PRO A 439 -0.77 -8.77 -75.86
C PRO A 439 0.28 -7.79 -75.30
N PHE A 440 -0.15 -6.74 -74.60
CA PHE A 440 0.70 -5.83 -73.84
C PHE A 440 1.45 -6.54 -72.69
N LEU A 441 0.85 -7.57 -72.06
CA LEU A 441 1.54 -8.34 -71.01
C LEU A 441 2.73 -9.13 -71.57
N ASP A 442 2.58 -9.70 -72.76
CA ASP A 442 3.67 -10.37 -73.49
C ASP A 442 4.75 -9.36 -73.90
N ALA A 443 4.38 -8.14 -74.30
CA ALA A 443 5.35 -7.07 -74.60
C ALA A 443 6.10 -6.57 -73.35
N PHE A 444 5.43 -6.50 -72.19
CA PHE A 444 6.02 -6.07 -70.92
C PHE A 444 6.93 -7.15 -70.32
N LEU A 445 6.51 -8.42 -70.33
CA LEU A 445 7.32 -9.56 -69.91
C LEU A 445 8.49 -9.83 -70.87
N ALA A 446 8.29 -9.62 -72.18
CA ALA A 446 9.39 -9.65 -73.14
C ALA A 446 10.41 -8.54 -72.90
N ARG A 447 10.01 -7.36 -72.40
CA ARG A 447 10.92 -6.29 -71.98
C ARG A 447 11.73 -6.66 -70.75
N PHE A 448 11.12 -7.32 -69.76
CA PHE A 448 11.84 -7.83 -68.60
C PHE A 448 12.80 -8.98 -68.94
N ASN A 449 12.44 -9.86 -69.89
CA ASN A 449 13.29 -10.97 -70.31
C ASN A 449 14.36 -10.60 -71.36
N LYS A 450 14.22 -9.51 -72.13
CA LYS A 450 15.26 -9.02 -73.06
C LYS A 450 16.31 -8.11 -72.40
N GLY A 451 16.11 -7.72 -71.15
CA GLY A 451 17.03 -6.87 -70.39
C GLY A 451 17.89 -7.64 -69.39
N ARG A 452 18.55 -8.73 -69.79
CA ARG A 452 19.56 -9.40 -68.93
C ARG A 452 20.94 -8.71 -68.95
N GLY A 453 20.94 -7.42 -69.27
CA GLY A 453 22.06 -6.51 -69.09
C GLY A 453 21.50 -5.14 -68.71
N SER A 454 21.77 -4.69 -67.50
CA SER A 454 21.55 -3.30 -67.04
C SER A 454 20.09 -2.86 -66.82
N VAL A 455 19.43 -3.38 -65.77
CA VAL A 455 18.13 -2.84 -65.26
C VAL A 455 18.19 -2.43 -63.78
N PHE A 456 19.37 -2.35 -63.17
CA PHE A 456 19.55 -1.67 -61.87
C PHE A 456 20.18 -0.28 -62.07
N ASN A 457 19.45 0.59 -62.79
CA ASN A 457 19.58 2.04 -62.66
C ASN A 457 18.28 2.57 -62.06
N VAL A 458 18.09 2.30 -60.77
CA VAL A 458 17.17 3.07 -59.92
C VAL A 458 17.96 4.27 -59.39
N PRO A 459 17.49 5.52 -59.56
CA PRO A 459 18.29 6.71 -59.26
C PRO A 459 18.31 7.09 -57.76
N PHE A 460 18.13 6.14 -56.84
CA PHE A 460 17.88 6.45 -55.43
C PHE A 460 18.69 5.68 -54.39
N PHE A 461 19.76 4.98 -54.78
CA PHE A 461 20.76 4.52 -53.82
C PHE A 461 22.16 4.84 -54.33
N ALA A 462 22.78 5.87 -53.75
CA ALA A 462 24.20 6.13 -53.93
C ALA A 462 24.98 4.92 -53.41
N ARG A 463 25.57 4.18 -54.34
CA ARG A 463 26.58 3.17 -54.04
C ARG A 463 27.87 3.96 -53.79
N PHE A 464 28.31 4.03 -52.53
CA PHE A 464 29.65 4.54 -52.24
C PHE A 464 30.66 3.53 -52.76
N ASP A 465 31.19 3.79 -53.96
CA ASP A 465 32.37 3.11 -54.46
C ASP A 465 33.58 3.76 -53.78
N ASN A 466 34.23 2.97 -52.94
CA ASN A 466 35.40 3.39 -52.19
C ASN A 466 36.61 3.22 -53.12
N THR A 467 36.87 4.24 -53.96
CA THR A 467 38.10 4.31 -54.74
C THR A 467 38.85 5.57 -54.35
N ASP A 468 40.02 5.33 -53.79
CA ASP A 468 41.03 6.30 -53.42
C ASP A 468 41.42 7.23 -54.59
N GLU A 469 41.80 8.44 -54.19
CA GLU A 469 42.57 9.45 -54.93
C GLU A 469 41.84 10.37 -55.94
N ASN A 470 41.67 11.62 -55.48
CA ASN A 470 41.75 12.86 -56.25
C ASN A 470 40.93 12.96 -57.54
N LEU A 471 39.67 13.36 -57.40
CA LEU A 471 38.93 14.01 -58.49
C LEU A 471 38.13 15.21 -57.98
N ILE A 472 38.59 16.39 -58.42
CA ILE A 472 37.90 17.68 -58.30
C ILE A 472 36.64 17.59 -59.16
N ILE A 473 35.47 17.70 -58.54
CA ILE A 473 34.19 17.80 -59.24
C ILE A 473 33.83 19.28 -59.36
N GLU A 474 34.06 19.86 -60.54
CA GLU A 474 33.37 21.07 -60.99
C GLU A 474 31.95 20.68 -61.41
N GLY A 475 30.98 20.92 -60.53
CA GLY A 475 29.56 20.75 -60.79
C GLY A 475 28.78 21.86 -60.12
N GLN A 476 28.45 22.91 -60.86
CA GLN A 476 27.55 23.97 -60.42
C GLN A 476 26.21 23.37 -59.98
N SER A 477 25.92 23.47 -58.69
CA SER A 477 24.61 23.20 -58.11
C SER A 477 24.10 24.50 -57.51
N GLU A 478 23.12 25.12 -58.18
CA GLU A 478 22.32 26.20 -57.60
C GLU A 478 21.35 25.58 -56.58
N SER A 479 21.75 25.50 -55.32
CA SER A 479 20.88 25.64 -54.14
C SER A 479 21.66 25.44 -52.83
N GLY A 480 21.77 26.55 -52.10
CA GLY A 480 22.00 26.72 -50.66
C GLY A 480 22.57 25.60 -49.79
N SER A 481 23.81 25.81 -49.35
CA SER A 481 24.33 25.50 -48.01
C SER A 481 24.32 24.03 -47.57
N ILE A 482 25.29 23.27 -48.06
CA ILE A 482 25.85 22.15 -47.30
C ILE A 482 27.17 22.65 -46.70
N LEU A 483 27.15 22.89 -45.40
CA LEU A 483 28.38 23.00 -44.61
C LEU A 483 29.17 21.70 -44.78
N ASP A 484 30.46 21.87 -45.03
CA ASP A 484 31.52 20.87 -45.06
C ASP A 484 31.45 19.94 -43.83
N ILE A 485 30.80 18.78 -43.98
CA ILE A 485 30.57 17.78 -42.90
C ILE A 485 31.90 17.24 -42.34
N ALA A 486 33.00 17.36 -43.10
CA ALA A 486 34.33 16.98 -42.64
C ALA A 486 34.91 17.93 -41.58
N LYS A 487 34.32 19.12 -41.39
CA LYS A 487 34.73 20.10 -40.36
C LYS A 487 33.71 20.27 -39.22
N SER A 488 32.54 19.63 -39.28
CA SER A 488 31.49 19.79 -38.25
C SER A 488 31.64 18.85 -37.05
N PHE A 489 32.70 18.04 -37.00
CA PHE A 489 33.00 17.12 -35.89
C PHE A 489 34.30 17.46 -35.15
N ASP A 490 34.89 18.63 -35.41
CA ASP A 490 35.94 19.16 -34.55
C ASP A 490 35.32 19.71 -33.27
N ASN A 491 35.30 18.87 -32.23
CA ASN A 491 35.01 19.30 -30.88
C ASN A 491 36.14 20.25 -30.42
N PRO A 492 35.87 21.55 -30.21
CA PRO A 492 36.90 22.54 -29.91
C PRO A 492 37.58 22.33 -28.54
N LEU A 493 37.19 21.31 -27.78
CA LEU A 493 37.80 20.96 -26.49
C LEU A 493 39.05 20.06 -26.60
N TYR A 494 39.29 19.38 -27.74
CA TYR A 494 40.34 18.35 -27.84
C TYR A 494 41.42 18.63 -28.89
N GLY A 495 41.36 19.77 -29.60
CA GLY A 495 42.27 20.08 -30.72
C GLY A 495 43.41 21.06 -30.42
N GLN A 496 43.59 21.53 -29.17
CA GLN A 496 44.69 22.44 -28.85
C GLN A 496 45.91 21.67 -28.35
N GLU A 497 46.94 21.62 -29.19
CA GLU A 497 48.31 21.33 -28.77
C GLU A 497 48.77 22.37 -27.74
N VAL A 498 49.34 21.85 -26.66
CA VAL A 498 49.85 22.60 -25.51
C VAL A 498 51.04 23.46 -25.95
N VAL A 499 50.86 24.79 -25.93
CA VAL A 499 51.98 25.75 -25.93
C VAL A 499 52.29 26.10 -24.48
N PRO A 500 53.54 25.92 -24.00
CA PRO A 500 53.88 26.21 -22.62
C PRO A 500 54.10 27.71 -22.46
N THR A 501 53.19 28.39 -21.76
CA THR A 501 53.44 29.73 -21.23
C THR A 501 52.89 29.88 -19.81
N THR A 502 53.84 30.18 -18.94
CA THR A 502 53.84 30.64 -17.55
C THR A 502 52.64 31.45 -17.02
N SER A 503 52.32 31.19 -15.74
CA SER A 503 51.58 32.02 -14.75
C SER A 503 50.07 32.14 -15.03
N THR A 504 49.12 31.94 -14.11
CA THR A 504 49.04 32.12 -12.65
C THR A 504 47.91 31.24 -12.08
N GLU A 505 48.01 30.98 -10.77
CA GLU A 505 47.10 30.27 -9.87
C GLU A 505 45.58 30.49 -10.08
N HIS A 506 44.83 29.39 -10.10
CA HIS A 506 43.53 29.35 -9.45
C HIS A 506 43.23 27.90 -9.00
N GLU A 507 43.50 27.62 -7.73
CA GLU A 507 43.13 26.38 -7.06
C GLU A 507 41.61 26.35 -6.85
N ASN A 508 40.98 25.21 -7.14
CA ASN A 508 39.70 24.86 -6.55
C ASN A 508 39.76 23.39 -6.11
N PRO A 509 39.69 23.09 -4.80
CA PRO A 509 39.84 21.75 -4.28
C PRO A 509 38.47 21.09 -4.15
N LEU A 510 38.30 19.84 -4.62
CA LEU A 510 37.46 18.85 -3.94
C LEU A 510 37.60 17.46 -4.58
N TYR A 511 37.87 16.48 -3.71
CA TYR A 511 37.82 15.02 -3.87
C TYR A 511 39.07 14.27 -4.40
N GLU A 512 40.06 14.12 -3.52
CA GLU A 512 40.66 12.80 -3.27
C GLU A 512 40.78 12.62 -1.75
N ALA A 513 39.84 11.89 -1.14
CA ALA A 513 39.98 11.43 0.24
C ALA A 513 40.62 10.04 0.21
N THR A 514 41.81 9.93 0.78
CA THR A 514 42.53 8.66 0.91
C THR A 514 42.03 7.89 2.13
N LYS A 515 42.22 6.56 2.11
CA LYS A 515 41.74 5.59 3.11
C LYS A 515 42.25 5.81 4.55
N GLU A 516 43.12 6.79 4.78
CA GLU A 516 43.72 7.07 6.09
C GLU A 516 42.86 8.05 6.92
N ASP A 517 42.02 8.87 6.29
CA ASP A 517 41.13 9.82 6.99
C ASP A 517 39.87 9.15 7.59
N ALA A 518 39.49 7.96 7.09
CA ALA A 518 38.36 7.20 7.59
C ALA A 518 38.63 6.54 8.96
N ALA A 519 39.89 6.36 9.34
CA ALA A 519 40.27 5.77 10.63
C ALA A 519 40.25 6.81 11.77
N ALA A 520 40.49 8.09 11.47
CA ALA A 520 40.48 9.17 12.46
C ALA A 520 39.06 9.60 12.87
N LEU A 521 38.07 9.49 11.98
CA LEU A 521 36.67 9.82 12.29
C LEU A 521 35.98 8.79 13.21
N TYR A 522 36.50 7.56 13.27
CA TYR A 522 35.92 6.47 14.07
C TYR A 522 36.35 6.51 15.55
N GLU A 523 37.45 7.20 15.89
CA GLU A 523 37.84 7.40 17.29
C GLU A 523 37.22 8.67 17.90
N ALA A 524 36.93 9.70 17.11
CA ALA A 524 36.33 10.95 17.61
C ALA A 524 34.84 10.83 18.01
N THR A 525 34.15 9.77 17.60
CA THR A 525 32.73 9.53 17.93
C THR A 525 32.52 8.72 19.21
N LYS A 526 33.61 8.32 19.90
CA LYS A 526 33.54 7.47 21.10
C LYS A 526 33.61 8.25 22.43
N GLU A 527 33.91 9.54 22.41
CA GLU A 527 34.09 10.35 23.64
C GLU A 527 32.88 11.22 24.04
N ASP A 528 31.82 11.31 23.22
CA ASP A 528 30.71 12.26 23.48
C ASP A 528 29.39 11.60 23.95
N ALA A 529 29.48 10.42 24.56
CA ALA A 529 28.31 9.68 25.07
C ALA A 529 28.39 9.47 26.60
N THR A 530 28.54 10.56 27.36
CA THR A 530 28.19 10.59 28.78
C THR A 530 27.71 11.99 29.16
N ASP A 531 26.42 12.26 28.99
CA ASP A 531 25.70 13.12 29.95
C ASP A 531 24.18 12.86 29.87
N GLU A 532 23.61 12.46 31.00
CA GLU A 532 22.20 12.14 31.23
C GLU A 532 21.66 13.17 32.24
N PRO A 533 20.54 13.88 31.97
CA PRO A 533 20.03 14.85 32.94
C PRO A 533 18.98 14.24 33.88
N GLN A 534 19.10 14.63 35.16
CA GLN A 534 18.18 14.37 36.27
C GLN A 534 16.82 15.05 36.14
#